data_AF-A0A0J9SGU3-F1
#
_entry.id   AF-A0A0J9SGU3-F1
#
_cell.length_a   1.000
_cell.length_b   1.000
_cell.length_c   1.000
_cell.angle_alpha   90.00
_cell.angle_beta   90.00
_cell.angle_gamma   90.00
#
_symmetry.space_group_name_H-M   'P 1'
#
loop_
_entity.id
_entity.type
_entity.pdbx_description
1 polymer ?
#
loop_
_entity_poly.entity_id
_entity_poly.type
_entity_poly.pdbx_seq_one_letter_code
_entity_poly.pdbx_strand_id
1 'polypeptide(L)'
;MYKMWEHIYGKRRHIYIDMIKTLWEKCVHLTEKKQIPKKFLFKVWWKAYSDFVVELQNFDSQNVSSFYDLYYKDRCSRYTYVQFIMENKKAWKEFTARMKGKWTNRLLGELRAYSR
;
A
#
# COMPACT_ATOMS: atom_id res chain seq x y z
N MET A 1 5.74 6.40 -23.52
CA MET A 1 4.73 6.21 -22.45
C MET A 1 5.14 5.08 -21.51
N TYR A 2 5.12 3.82 -21.96
CA TYR A 2 5.41 2.63 -21.12
C TYR A 2 6.58 2.77 -20.12
N LYS A 3 7.82 3.00 -20.57
CA LYS A 3 9.00 3.08 -19.68
C LYS A 3 8.86 4.12 -18.56
N MET A 4 8.26 5.27 -18.87
CA MET A 4 8.06 6.33 -17.88
C MET A 4 6.98 5.94 -16.87
N TRP A 5 5.88 5.36 -17.34
CA TRP A 5 4.83 4.85 -16.48
C TRP A 5 5.35 3.73 -15.57
N GLU A 6 6.05 2.74 -16.12
CA GLU A 6 6.64 1.60 -15.38
C GLU A 6 7.57 2.06 -14.27
N HIS A 7 8.45 3.04 -14.55
CA HIS A 7 9.35 3.61 -13.54
C HIS A 7 8.56 4.29 -12.40
N ILE A 8 7.55 5.09 -12.73
CA ILE A 8 6.73 5.80 -11.74
C ILE A 8 5.91 4.81 -10.92
N TYR A 9 5.27 3.86 -11.58
CA TYR A 9 4.48 2.79 -10.98
C TYR A 9 5.31 1.97 -9.99
N GLY A 10 6.48 1.48 -10.41
CA GLY A 10 7.38 0.72 -9.56
C GLY A 10 7.79 1.50 -8.30
N LYS A 11 8.17 2.78 -8.47
CA LYS A 11 8.51 3.65 -7.32
C LYS A 11 7.35 3.80 -6.33
N ARG A 12 6.10 3.88 -6.81
CA ARG A 12 4.92 4.02 -5.94
C ARG A 12 4.59 2.72 -5.21
N ARG A 13 4.67 1.59 -5.91
CA ARG A 13 4.50 0.27 -5.30
C ARG A 13 5.54 0.01 -4.19
N HIS A 14 6.79 0.42 -4.40
CA HIS A 14 7.82 0.36 -3.35
C HIS A 14 7.46 1.17 -2.11
N ILE A 15 6.92 2.38 -2.26
CA ILE A 15 6.48 3.20 -1.11
C ILE A 15 5.40 2.49 -0.29
N TYR A 16 4.49 1.77 -0.94
CA TYR A 16 3.47 0.98 -0.24
C TYR A 16 4.08 -0.19 0.52
N ILE A 17 5.01 -0.91 -0.10
CA ILE A 17 5.73 -2.02 0.55
C ILE A 17 6.53 -1.53 1.76
N ASP A 18 7.21 -0.39 1.64
CA ASP A 18 7.97 0.19 2.74
C ASP A 18 7.04 0.65 3.88
N MET A 19 5.84 1.14 3.56
CA MET A 19 4.81 1.44 4.57
C MET A 19 4.42 0.19 5.37
N ILE A 20 4.25 -0.97 4.72
CA ILE A 20 4.00 -2.24 5.41
C ILE A 20 5.18 -2.63 6.30
N LYS A 21 6.42 -2.51 5.82
CA LYS A 21 7.61 -2.79 6.64
C LYS A 21 7.67 -1.91 7.89
N THR A 22 7.42 -0.61 7.75
CA THR A 22 7.36 0.30 8.90
C THR A 22 6.24 -0.06 9.88
N LEU A 23 5.08 -0.54 9.39
CA LEU A 23 4.01 -1.03 10.28
C LEU A 23 4.46 -2.27 11.06
N TRP A 24 5.16 -3.20 10.41
CA TRP A 24 5.72 -4.39 11.04
C TRP A 24 6.67 -4.01 12.17
N GLU A 25 7.64 -3.14 11.90
CA GLU A 25 8.62 -2.65 12.88
C GLU A 25 7.93 -2.01 14.09
N LYS A 26 6.89 -1.20 13.86
CA LYS A 26 6.10 -0.60 14.95
C LYS A 26 5.38 -1.65 15.80
N CYS A 27 4.84 -2.70 15.17
CA CYS A 27 4.19 -3.79 15.89
C CYS A 27 5.20 -4.57 16.74
N VAL A 28 6.36 -4.93 16.15
CA VAL A 28 7.46 -5.61 16.85
C VAL A 28 7.90 -4.79 18.07
N HIS A 29 8.23 -3.51 17.88
CA HIS A 29 8.67 -2.65 18.97
C HIS A 29 7.63 -2.54 20.10
N LEU A 30 6.34 -2.40 19.75
CA LEU A 30 5.27 -2.37 20.74
C LEU A 30 5.17 -3.69 21.51
N THR A 31 5.28 -4.82 20.83
CA THR A 31 5.18 -6.14 21.47
C THR A 31 6.35 -6.42 22.41
N GLU A 32 7.57 -6.04 22.02
CA GLU A 32 8.75 -6.16 22.87
C GLU A 32 8.60 -5.30 24.13
N LYS A 33 8.23 -4.02 23.95
CA LYS A 33 8.00 -3.09 25.07
C LYS A 33 6.95 -3.58 26.06
N LYS A 34 5.91 -4.25 25.57
CA LYS A 34 4.78 -4.73 26.39
C LYS A 34 4.87 -6.21 26.75
N GLN A 35 5.98 -6.88 26.43
CA GLN A 35 6.17 -8.31 26.64
C GLN A 35 5.02 -9.18 26.06
N ILE A 36 4.43 -8.74 24.96
CA ILE A 36 3.36 -9.48 24.27
C ILE A 36 4.00 -10.71 23.60
N PRO A 37 3.45 -11.92 23.77
CA PRO A 37 4.00 -13.11 23.14
C PRO A 37 4.07 -12.97 21.61
N LYS A 38 5.21 -13.33 21.02
CA LYS A 38 5.42 -13.30 19.56
C LYS A 38 4.35 -14.08 18.80
N LYS A 39 3.82 -15.17 19.36
CA LYS A 39 2.71 -15.94 18.78
C LYS A 39 1.46 -15.08 18.57
N PHE A 40 1.16 -14.16 19.49
CA PHE A 40 0.04 -13.24 19.35
C PHE A 40 0.31 -12.17 18.29
N LEU A 41 1.54 -11.61 18.25
CA LEU A 41 1.97 -10.71 17.18
C LEU A 41 1.76 -11.34 15.80
N PHE A 42 2.27 -12.55 15.59
CA PHE A 42 2.13 -13.24 14.30
C PHE A 42 0.66 -13.49 13.95
N LYS A 43 -0.18 -13.90 14.92
CA LYS A 43 -1.61 -14.10 14.69
C LYS A 43 -2.30 -12.82 14.18
N VAL A 44 -2.07 -11.69 14.86
CA VAL A 44 -2.65 -10.39 14.48
C VAL A 44 -2.11 -9.95 13.11
N TRP A 45 -0.80 -10.08 12.90
CA TRP A 45 -0.15 -9.69 11.66
C TRP A 45 -0.62 -10.49 10.46
N TRP A 46 -0.69 -11.82 10.56
CA TRP A 46 -1.14 -12.69 9.46
C TRP A 46 -2.60 -12.47 9.08
N LYS A 47 -3.45 -12.18 10.06
CA LYS A 47 -4.83 -11.78 9.78
C LYS A 47 -4.88 -10.51 8.93
N ALA A 48 -4.04 -9.51 9.23
CA ALA A 48 -3.96 -8.27 8.46
C ALA A 48 -3.23 -8.39 7.12
N TYR A 49 -2.25 -9.29 7.02
CA TYR A 49 -1.37 -9.38 5.86
C TYR A 49 -2.08 -9.82 4.60
N SER A 50 -3.02 -10.77 4.73
CA SER A 50 -3.86 -11.17 3.60
C SER A 50 -4.62 -9.97 3.02
N ASP A 51 -5.23 -9.15 3.87
CA ASP A 51 -5.92 -7.92 3.45
C ASP A 51 -4.96 -6.91 2.81
N PHE A 52 -3.73 -6.71 3.33
CA PHE A 52 -2.73 -5.83 2.71
C PHE A 52 -2.44 -6.20 1.26
N VAL A 53 -2.27 -7.51 1.00
CA VAL A 53 -1.94 -8.06 -0.31
C VAL A 53 -3.13 -7.90 -1.25
N VAL A 54 -4.34 -8.25 -0.81
CA VAL A 54 -5.56 -8.14 -1.61
C VAL A 54 -5.84 -6.68 -1.98
N GLU A 55 -5.73 -5.76 -1.04
CA GLU A 55 -5.95 -4.33 -1.29
C GLU A 55 -4.93 -3.75 -2.27
N LEU A 56 -3.65 -4.17 -2.17
CA LEU A 56 -2.63 -3.80 -3.13
C LEU A 56 -2.91 -4.38 -4.52
N GLN A 57 -3.23 -5.68 -4.60
CA GLN A 57 -3.52 -6.36 -5.88
C GLN A 57 -4.71 -5.72 -6.61
N ASN A 58 -5.78 -5.42 -5.88
CA ASN A 58 -6.95 -4.76 -6.46
C ASN A 58 -6.61 -3.36 -6.99
N PHE A 59 -5.83 -2.60 -6.24
CA PHE A 59 -5.40 -1.27 -6.67
C PHE A 59 -4.43 -1.35 -7.86
N ASP A 60 -3.44 -2.26 -7.81
CA ASP A 60 -2.48 -2.52 -8.89
C ASP A 60 -3.21 -2.88 -10.18
N SER A 61 -4.17 -3.82 -10.12
CA SER A 61 -4.96 -4.26 -11.27
C SER A 61 -5.70 -3.09 -11.95
N GLN A 62 -6.38 -2.25 -11.16
CA GLN A 62 -7.07 -1.07 -11.69
C GLN A 62 -6.10 -0.09 -12.35
N ASN A 63 -4.94 0.15 -11.74
CA ASN A 63 -3.91 1.06 -12.26
C ASN A 63 -3.31 0.56 -13.58
N VAL A 64 -3.04 -0.74 -13.66
CA VAL A 64 -2.51 -1.40 -14.86
C VAL A 64 -3.54 -1.37 -15.98
N SER A 65 -4.80 -1.71 -15.70
CA SER A 65 -5.89 -1.63 -16.68
C SER A 65 -6.03 -0.21 -17.24
N SER A 66 -6.09 0.78 -16.36
CA SER A 66 -6.25 2.19 -16.76
C SER A 66 -5.09 2.70 -17.62
N PHE A 67 -3.87 2.20 -17.37
CA PHE A 67 -2.72 2.50 -18.22
C PHE A 67 -2.87 1.87 -19.61
N TYR A 68 -3.25 0.61 -19.70
CA TYR A 68 -3.39 -0.07 -20.99
C TYR A 68 -4.54 0.51 -21.82
N ASP A 69 -5.63 0.94 -21.19
CA ASP A 69 -6.72 1.66 -21.86
C ASP A 69 -6.21 2.96 -22.53
N LEU A 70 -5.29 3.67 -21.87
CA LEU A 70 -4.66 4.86 -22.42
C LEU A 70 -3.60 4.52 -23.47
N TYR A 71 -2.82 3.45 -23.24
CA TYR A 71 -1.68 3.06 -24.06
C TYR A 71 -2.10 2.53 -25.43
N TYR A 72 -3.19 1.76 -25.50
CA TYR A 72 -3.73 1.22 -26.75
C TYR A 72 -4.67 2.17 -27.48
N LYS A 73 -4.92 3.37 -26.92
CA LYS A 73 -5.73 4.37 -27.60
C LYS A 73 -5.00 4.92 -28.83
N ASP A 74 -5.65 4.89 -29.99
CA ASP A 74 -5.09 5.31 -31.30
C ASP A 74 -4.35 6.67 -31.27
N ARG A 75 -4.82 7.61 -30.45
CA ARG A 75 -4.15 8.89 -30.22
C ARG A 75 -4.15 9.23 -28.73
N CYS A 76 -2.95 9.33 -28.15
CA CYS A 76 -2.73 9.90 -26.83
C CYS A 76 -1.86 11.15 -26.94
N SER A 77 -2.45 12.32 -26.64
CA SER A 77 -1.68 13.56 -26.59
C SER A 77 -0.69 13.53 -25.41
N ARG A 78 0.41 14.28 -25.52
CA ARG A 78 1.36 14.45 -24.42
C ARG A 78 0.69 15.01 -23.16
N TYR A 79 -0.24 15.95 -23.33
CA TYR A 79 -0.99 16.55 -22.22
C TYR A 79 -1.83 15.50 -21.49
N THR A 80 -2.61 14.70 -22.22
CA THR A 80 -3.42 13.60 -21.66
C THR A 80 -2.56 12.61 -20.89
N TYR A 81 -1.40 12.24 -21.44
CA TYR A 81 -0.49 11.33 -20.75
C TYR A 81 0.10 11.93 -19.46
N VAL A 82 0.52 13.20 -19.49
CA VAL A 82 1.04 13.87 -18.29
C VAL A 82 -0.03 13.98 -17.21
N GLN A 83 -1.26 14.35 -17.58
CA GLN A 83 -2.38 14.42 -16.66
C GLN A 83 -2.66 13.06 -16.00
N PHE A 84 -2.72 11.99 -16.80
CA PHE A 84 -2.86 10.62 -16.30
C PHE A 84 -1.78 10.27 -15.27
N ILE A 85 -0.52 10.58 -15.55
CA ILE A 85 0.58 10.32 -14.61
C ILE A 85 0.43 11.12 -13.30
N MET A 86 -0.03 12.37 -13.37
CA MET A 86 -0.24 13.19 -12.18
C MET A 86 -1.39 12.68 -11.31
N GLU A 87 -2.51 12.31 -11.94
CA GLU A 87 -3.66 11.71 -11.27
C GLU A 87 -3.30 10.37 -10.64
N ASN A 88 -2.60 9.50 -11.37
CA ASN A 88 -2.08 8.24 -10.88
C ASN A 88 -1.19 8.44 -9.64
N LYS A 89 -0.26 9.38 -9.70
CA LYS A 89 0.61 9.75 -8.58
C LYS A 89 -0.17 10.23 -7.36
N LYS A 90 -1.26 10.98 -7.55
CA LYS A 90 -2.14 11.44 -6.48
C LYS A 90 -2.90 10.25 -5.86
N ALA A 91 -3.52 9.42 -6.69
CA ALA A 91 -4.26 8.23 -6.26
C ALA A 91 -3.40 7.28 -5.42
N TRP A 92 -2.15 7.01 -5.83
CA TRP A 92 -1.21 6.20 -5.06
C TRP A 92 -0.88 6.77 -3.68
N LYS A 93 -0.72 8.09 -3.58
CA LYS A 93 -0.47 8.76 -2.30
C LYS A 93 -1.67 8.63 -1.37
N GLU A 94 -2.87 8.90 -1.88
CA GLU A 94 -4.12 8.81 -1.12
C GLU A 94 -4.39 7.38 -0.67
N PHE A 95 -4.22 6.41 -1.56
CA PHE A 95 -4.29 4.99 -1.25
C PHE A 95 -3.34 4.63 -0.11
N THR A 96 -2.04 4.91 -0.26
CA THR A 96 -1.04 4.57 0.75
C THR A 96 -1.31 5.23 2.09
N ALA A 97 -1.74 6.50 2.10
CA ALA A 97 -2.08 7.23 3.33
C ALA A 97 -3.29 6.62 4.04
N ARG A 98 -4.36 6.29 3.30
CA ARG A 98 -5.55 5.62 3.82
C ARG A 98 -5.19 4.27 4.43
N MET A 99 -4.38 3.47 3.70
CA MET A 99 -3.94 2.16 4.15
C MET A 99 -3.10 2.25 5.42
N LYS A 100 -2.13 3.18 5.46
CA LYS A 100 -1.35 3.45 6.66
C LYS A 100 -2.23 3.78 7.86
N GLY A 101 -3.21 4.67 7.70
CA GLY A 101 -4.11 5.07 8.78
C GLY A 101 -4.97 3.90 9.30
N LYS A 102 -5.68 3.22 8.39
CA LYS A 102 -6.52 2.05 8.69
C LYS A 102 -5.75 1.01 9.50
N TRP A 103 -4.57 0.64 9.01
CA TRP A 103 -3.81 -0.47 9.56
C TRP A 103 -2.98 -0.12 10.79
N THR A 104 -2.48 1.11 10.89
CA THR A 104 -1.87 1.60 12.14
C THR A 104 -2.87 1.47 13.29
N ASN A 105 -4.11 1.92 13.08
CA ASN A 105 -5.13 1.90 14.13
C ASN A 105 -5.54 0.47 14.49
N ARG A 106 -5.78 -0.38 13.48
CA ARG A 106 -6.22 -1.77 13.68
C ARG A 106 -5.15 -2.61 14.38
N LEU A 107 -3.94 -2.66 13.82
CA LEU A 107 -2.85 -3.49 14.36
C LEU A 107 -2.42 -3.06 15.75
N LEU A 108 -2.14 -1.77 15.95
CA LEU A 108 -1.70 -1.28 17.26
C LEU A 108 -2.84 -1.33 18.28
N GLY A 109 -4.10 -1.18 17.85
CA GLY A 109 -5.27 -1.35 18.70
C GLY A 109 -5.37 -2.76 19.26
N GLU A 110 -5.32 -3.78 18.40
CA GLU A 110 -5.37 -5.19 18.80
C GLU A 110 -4.21 -5.57 19.73
N LEU A 111 -2.99 -5.13 19.43
CA LEU A 111 -1.82 -5.38 20.28
C LEU A 111 -1.94 -4.68 21.65
N ARG A 112 -2.44 -3.44 21.70
CA ARG A 112 -2.63 -2.72 22.97
C ARG A 112 -3.72 -3.35 23.82
N ALA A 113 -4.76 -3.91 23.20
CA ALA A 113 -5.86 -4.58 23.90
C ALA A 113 -5.40 -5.86 24.62
N TYR A 114 -4.40 -6.57 24.09
CA TYR A 114 -3.82 -7.75 24.76
C TYR A 114 -3.19 -7.43 26.12
N SER A 115 -2.58 -6.25 26.23
CA SER A 115 -1.86 -5.81 27.43
C SER A 115 -2.71 -5.08 28.47
N ARG A 116 -4.03 -5.00 28.24
CA ARG A 116 -4.99 -4.48 29.21
C ARG A 116 -5.56 -5.65 29.99
#